data_AF-A0AAD8AUS4-F1
#
_entry.id   AF-A0AAD8AUS4-F1
#
_cell.length_a   1.000
_cell.length_b   1.000
_cell.length_c   1.000
_cell.angle_alpha   90.00
_cell.angle_beta   90.00
_cell.angle_gamma   90.00
#
_symmetry.space_group_name_H-M   'P 1'
#
loop_
_entity.id
_entity.type
_entity.pdbx_description
1 polymer ?
#
loop_
_entity_poly.entity_id
_entity_poly.type
_entity_poly.pdbx_seq_one_letter_code
_entity_poly.pdbx_strand_id
1 'polypeptide(L)'
;KPVEVKLVFRQAENYPVDLYYLMDLSNSMEDDKEKLALLGNKIAEQMSAITKNFRLGFGSFVDKVVSPYVSTVPQKLKMPCKTYNGEPCEAPYGFKNQLSLDLETTKFSQKVKEARVSGNLDAPEGGFDAIMQAVACEDEIGWRPISRRMLVFSTDAGFHHAGDGKLGGIVTPNDGQCHLRNNLYTESSNLDYPSVSQIANKIKEKSVSVIFAVTDLQFDIYEKLSKYIESSTTGRLANDSSNIVKLIQDNYE
;
A
#
# COMPACT_ATOMS: atom_id res chain seq x y z
N LYS A 1 43.80 -18.96 3.56
CA LYS A 1 44.13 -17.58 3.12
C LYS A 1 42.83 -16.93 2.65
N PRO A 2 42.49 -15.71 3.07
CA PRO A 2 41.37 -14.99 2.47
C PRO A 2 41.64 -14.77 0.98
N VAL A 3 40.58 -14.81 0.18
CA VAL A 3 40.61 -14.64 -1.28
C VAL A 3 39.70 -13.47 -1.61
N GLU A 4 40.21 -12.48 -2.33
CA GLU A 4 39.39 -11.40 -2.87
C GLU A 4 38.78 -11.83 -4.21
N VAL A 5 37.47 -11.65 -4.34
CA VAL A 5 36.73 -11.90 -5.57
C VAL A 5 36.08 -10.60 -6.01
N LYS A 6 36.37 -10.17 -7.24
CA LYS A 6 35.77 -8.97 -7.82
C LYS A 6 34.37 -9.31 -8.35
N LEU A 7 33.35 -8.75 -7.71
CA LEU A 7 31.96 -8.79 -8.19
C LEU A 7 31.70 -7.56 -9.07
N VAL A 8 31.09 -7.79 -10.23
CA VAL A 8 30.68 -6.72 -11.16
C VAL A 8 29.18 -6.87 -11.40
N PHE A 9 28.43 -5.81 -11.14
CA PHE A 9 26.98 -5.76 -11.35
C PHE A 9 26.68 -4.79 -12.50
N ARG A 10 25.77 -5.18 -13.40
CA ARG A 10 25.22 -4.32 -14.46
C ARG A 10 23.73 -4.56 -14.53
N GLN A 11 22.95 -3.49 -14.46
CA GLN A 11 21.50 -3.57 -14.66
C GLN A 11 21.18 -3.92 -16.12
N ALA A 12 20.21 -4.82 -16.32
CA ALA A 12 19.73 -5.14 -17.65
C ALA A 12 18.88 -3.99 -18.21
N GLU A 13 19.11 -3.63 -19.47
CA GLU A 13 18.25 -2.68 -20.18
C GLU A 13 16.83 -3.26 -20.28
N ASN A 14 15.81 -2.40 -20.11
CA ASN A 14 14.40 -2.77 -20.21
C ASN A 14 13.98 -3.88 -19.22
N TYR A 15 14.56 -3.87 -18.01
CA TYR A 15 14.19 -4.83 -16.97
C TYR A 15 12.69 -4.66 -16.61
N PRO A 16 11.94 -5.76 -16.38
CA PRO A 16 10.53 -5.67 -16.07
C PRO A 16 10.28 -4.97 -14.73
N VAL A 17 9.30 -4.08 -14.69
CA VAL A 17 8.92 -3.35 -13.47
C VAL A 17 7.47 -3.64 -13.13
N ASP A 18 7.23 -4.03 -11.88
CA ASP A 18 5.90 -4.14 -11.30
C ASP A 18 5.80 -3.09 -10.20
N LEU A 19 4.86 -2.16 -10.33
CA LEU A 19 4.55 -1.17 -9.31
C LEU A 19 3.13 -1.37 -8.82
N TYR A 20 2.99 -1.68 -7.52
CA TYR A 20 1.69 -1.81 -6.88
C TYR A 20 1.44 -0.60 -5.98
N TYR A 21 0.39 0.16 -6.27
CA TYR A 21 0.03 1.33 -5.48
C TYR A 21 -0.98 0.94 -4.41
N LEU A 22 -0.62 1.12 -3.15
CA LEU A 22 -1.44 0.79 -1.99
C LEU A 22 -1.89 2.08 -1.31
N MET A 23 -3.19 2.37 -1.36
CA MET A 23 -3.75 3.66 -0.96
C MET A 23 -4.68 3.54 0.23
N ASP A 24 -4.47 4.41 1.20
CA ASP A 24 -5.45 4.69 2.24
C ASP A 24 -6.70 5.36 1.64
N LEU A 25 -7.87 4.75 1.88
CA LEU A 25 -9.17 5.29 1.48
C LEU A 25 -10.06 5.56 2.69
N SER A 26 -9.48 5.85 3.86
CA SER A 26 -10.18 6.51 4.95
C SER A 26 -10.74 7.87 4.50
N ASN A 27 -11.64 8.46 5.30
CA ASN A 27 -12.36 9.67 4.88
C ASN A 27 -11.45 10.89 4.79
N SER A 28 -10.33 10.91 5.52
CA SER A 28 -9.37 12.03 5.50
C SER A 28 -8.65 12.14 4.15
N MET A 29 -8.54 11.03 3.41
CA MET A 29 -7.88 10.94 2.10
C MET A 29 -8.77 11.39 0.92
N GLU A 30 -9.98 11.90 1.16
CA GLU A 30 -10.95 12.21 0.10
C GLU A 30 -10.44 13.27 -0.89
N ASP A 31 -9.76 14.33 -0.42
CA ASP A 31 -9.22 15.39 -1.27
C ASP A 31 -7.90 15.01 -1.96
N ASP A 32 -7.18 14.02 -1.44
CA ASP A 32 -5.95 13.50 -2.03
C ASP A 32 -6.19 12.48 -3.15
N LYS A 33 -7.36 11.82 -3.18
CA LYS A 33 -7.71 10.81 -4.19
C LYS A 33 -7.55 11.30 -5.64
N GLU A 34 -7.94 12.55 -5.93
CA GLU A 34 -7.77 13.12 -7.28
C GLU A 34 -6.30 13.34 -7.64
N LYS A 35 -5.51 13.86 -6.69
CA LYS A 35 -4.05 14.05 -6.87
C LYS A 35 -3.36 12.72 -7.11
N LEU A 36 -3.79 11.67 -6.41
CA LEU A 36 -3.24 10.33 -6.53
C LEU A 36 -3.57 9.66 -7.86
N ALA A 37 -4.77 9.87 -8.40
CA ALA A 37 -5.10 9.44 -9.76
C ALA A 37 -4.19 10.12 -10.81
N LEU A 38 -3.90 11.41 -10.63
CA LEU A 38 -2.97 12.14 -11.50
C LEU A 38 -1.53 11.65 -11.35
N LEU A 39 -1.09 11.34 -10.13
CA LEU A 39 0.22 10.74 -9.87
C LEU A 39 0.39 9.41 -10.61
N GLY A 40 -0.61 8.52 -10.59
CA GLY A 40 -0.56 7.27 -11.34
C GLY A 40 -0.32 7.44 -12.84
N ASN A 41 -0.99 8.43 -13.45
CA ASN A 41 -0.75 8.78 -14.85
C ASN A 41 0.69 9.27 -15.09
N LYS A 42 1.20 10.13 -14.21
CA LYS A 42 2.60 10.62 -14.30
C LYS A 42 3.60 9.50 -14.13
N ILE A 43 3.38 8.58 -13.19
CA ILE A 43 4.23 7.39 -13.00
C ILE A 43 4.25 6.57 -14.29
N ALA A 44 3.07 6.26 -14.86
CA ALA A 44 2.98 5.49 -16.08
C ALA A 44 3.70 6.16 -17.26
N GLU A 45 3.52 7.47 -17.43
CA GLU A 45 4.20 8.25 -18.46
C GLU A 45 5.73 8.20 -18.29
N GLN A 46 6.23 8.49 -17.09
CA GLN A 46 7.68 8.51 -16.82
C GLN A 46 8.31 7.12 -16.91
N MET A 47 7.65 6.09 -16.39
CA MET A 47 8.14 4.72 -16.48
C MET A 47 8.14 4.19 -17.91
N SER A 48 7.22 4.64 -18.77
CA SER A 48 7.19 4.27 -20.18
C SER A 48 8.43 4.77 -20.97
N ALA A 49 9.07 5.85 -20.49
CA ALA A 49 10.32 6.34 -21.05
C ALA A 49 11.54 5.49 -20.63
N ILE A 50 11.42 4.73 -19.54
CA ILE A 50 12.52 3.95 -18.92
C ILE A 50 12.44 2.48 -19.35
N THR A 51 11.24 1.89 -19.31
CA THR A 51 11.00 0.48 -19.63
C THR A 51 9.68 0.31 -20.38
N LYS A 52 9.68 -0.55 -21.39
CA LYS A 52 8.49 -0.98 -22.12
C LYS A 52 7.71 -2.06 -21.38
N ASN A 53 8.23 -2.53 -20.25
CA ASN A 53 7.69 -3.69 -19.51
C ASN A 53 7.25 -3.31 -18.08
N PHE A 54 6.52 -2.21 -18.00
CA PHE A 54 5.95 -1.65 -16.78
C PHE A 54 4.53 -2.16 -16.56
N ARG A 55 4.23 -2.65 -15.35
CA ARG A 55 2.88 -2.97 -14.89
C ARG A 55 2.51 -2.12 -13.69
N LEU A 56 1.26 -1.67 -13.64
CA LEU A 56 0.72 -0.86 -12.57
C LEU A 56 -0.51 -1.56 -11.98
N GLY A 57 -0.50 -1.74 -10.66
CA GLY A 57 -1.61 -2.28 -9.89
C GLY A 57 -2.09 -1.29 -8.84
N PHE A 58 -3.26 -1.57 -8.26
CA PHE A 58 -3.90 -0.72 -7.26
C PHE A 58 -4.56 -1.57 -6.18
N GLY A 59 -4.31 -1.21 -4.94
CA GLY A 59 -5.00 -1.74 -3.76
C GLY A 59 -5.39 -0.61 -2.84
N SER A 60 -6.40 -0.85 -2.01
CA SER A 60 -6.83 0.11 -1.00
C SER A 60 -7.05 -0.53 0.36
N PHE A 61 -6.96 0.28 1.40
CA PHE A 61 -7.17 -0.14 2.78
C PHE A 61 -7.86 0.95 3.59
N VAL A 62 -8.41 0.55 4.74
CA VAL A 62 -8.96 1.43 5.77
C VAL A 62 -8.46 0.87 7.10
N ASP A 63 -9.28 0.04 7.76
CA ASP A 63 -8.90 -0.61 9.00
C ASP A 63 -9.75 -1.86 9.29
N LYS A 64 -9.43 -2.56 10.38
CA LYS A 64 -10.15 -3.73 10.87
C LYS A 64 -11.61 -3.39 11.18
N VAL A 65 -12.53 -4.22 10.71
CA VAL A 65 -13.97 -4.03 10.89
C VAL A 65 -14.42 -4.61 12.24
N VAL A 66 -13.82 -4.13 13.33
CA VAL A 66 -14.18 -4.48 14.72
C VAL A 66 -14.17 -3.23 15.59
N SER A 67 -14.92 -3.24 16.70
CA SER A 67 -14.79 -2.19 17.72
C SER A 67 -13.42 -2.31 18.40
N PRO A 68 -12.72 -1.21 18.78
CA PRO A 68 -13.16 0.18 18.71
C PRO A 68 -12.83 0.92 17.41
N TYR A 69 -12.15 0.30 16.45
CA TYR A 69 -11.68 0.96 15.22
C TYR A 69 -12.82 1.45 14.34
N VAL A 70 -13.94 0.72 14.32
CA VAL A 70 -15.16 1.13 13.60
C VAL A 70 -16.39 1.17 14.51
N SER A 71 -17.37 1.96 14.11
CA SER A 71 -18.69 1.93 14.77
C SER A 71 -19.44 0.66 14.38
N THR A 72 -19.79 -0.17 15.37
CA THR A 72 -20.56 -1.41 15.19
C THR A 72 -22.07 -1.20 15.07
N VAL A 73 -22.55 0.06 15.13
CA VAL A 73 -23.95 0.40 14.84
C VAL A 73 -24.29 -0.02 13.40
N PRO A 74 -25.35 -0.83 13.15
CA PRO A 74 -25.62 -1.42 11.83
C PRO A 74 -25.70 -0.43 10.66
N GLN A 75 -26.21 0.78 10.90
CA GLN A 75 -26.27 1.83 9.87
C GLN A 75 -24.88 2.38 9.52
N LYS A 76 -24.00 2.50 10.52
CA LYS A 76 -22.63 3.00 10.37
C LYS A 76 -21.69 1.98 9.74
N LEU A 77 -21.93 0.68 9.95
CA LEU A 77 -21.22 -0.38 9.22
C LEU A 77 -21.55 -0.39 7.73
N LYS A 78 -22.71 0.13 7.31
CA LYS A 78 -23.07 0.27 5.89
C LYS A 78 -22.62 1.61 5.30
N MET A 79 -22.64 2.66 6.12
CA MET A 79 -22.33 4.03 5.72
C MET A 79 -21.60 4.72 6.89
N PRO A 80 -20.26 4.62 6.96
CA PRO A 80 -19.50 5.18 8.08
C PRO A 80 -19.53 6.71 8.07
N CYS A 81 -19.41 7.29 6.86
CA CYS A 81 -19.36 8.71 6.59
C CYS A 81 -20.22 9.11 5.39
N LYS A 82 -20.23 10.41 5.10
CA LYS A 82 -20.70 11.01 3.86
C LYS A 82 -19.53 11.79 3.25
N THR A 83 -19.40 11.72 1.94
CA THR A 83 -18.40 12.47 1.17
C THR A 83 -18.70 13.97 1.16
N TYR A 84 -17.77 14.80 0.70
CA TYR A 84 -17.99 16.26 0.54
C TYR A 84 -19.21 16.59 -0.33
N ASN A 85 -19.53 15.73 -1.30
CA ASN A 85 -20.68 15.88 -2.19
C ASN A 85 -21.98 15.28 -1.61
N GLY A 86 -21.96 14.80 -0.37
CA GLY A 86 -23.12 14.26 0.33
C GLY A 86 -23.47 12.80 -0.01
N GLU A 87 -22.68 12.14 -0.85
CA GLU A 87 -22.84 10.73 -1.18
C GLU A 87 -22.42 9.84 0.00
N PRO A 88 -23.05 8.67 0.20
CA PRO A 88 -22.63 7.74 1.24
C PRO A 88 -21.18 7.28 0.99
N CYS A 89 -20.40 7.07 2.04
CA CYS A 89 -19.12 6.38 1.92
C CYS A 89 -19.30 4.87 1.73
N GLU A 90 -18.25 4.19 1.27
CA GLU A 90 -18.20 2.72 1.26
C GLU A 90 -18.10 2.17 2.69
N ALA A 91 -18.69 0.99 2.92
CA ALA A 91 -18.55 0.27 4.18
C ALA A 91 -17.06 0.00 4.49
N PRO A 92 -16.62 0.05 5.77
CA PRO A 92 -15.23 -0.16 6.15
C PRO A 92 -14.76 -1.58 5.81
N TYR A 93 -13.45 -1.72 5.58
CA TYR A 93 -12.79 -2.97 5.21
C TYR A 93 -11.30 -2.89 5.53
N GLY A 94 -10.67 -4.05 5.77
CA GLY A 94 -9.22 -4.11 6.01
C GLY A 94 -8.41 -3.79 4.75
N PHE A 95 -8.42 -4.68 3.76
CA PHE A 95 -7.67 -4.52 2.51
C PHE A 95 -8.44 -5.07 1.31
N LYS A 96 -8.37 -4.37 0.17
CA LYS A 96 -8.92 -4.78 -1.13
C LYS A 96 -7.85 -4.66 -2.22
N ASN A 97 -7.69 -5.72 -3.00
CA ASN A 97 -6.98 -5.67 -4.27
C ASN A 97 -7.91 -5.12 -5.37
N GLN A 98 -7.81 -3.83 -5.67
CA GLN A 98 -8.71 -3.15 -6.60
C GLN A 98 -8.37 -3.44 -8.07
N LEU A 99 -7.08 -3.62 -8.36
CA LEU A 99 -6.52 -3.92 -9.68
C LEU A 99 -5.21 -4.71 -9.50
N SER A 100 -5.22 -5.97 -9.90
CA SER A 100 -3.98 -6.73 -10.07
C SER A 100 -3.05 -6.05 -11.08
N LEU A 101 -1.75 -6.31 -10.98
CA LEU A 101 -0.72 -5.72 -11.85
C LEU A 101 -1.04 -5.92 -13.34
N ASP A 102 -1.32 -4.81 -14.03
CA ASP A 102 -1.74 -4.81 -15.44
C ASP A 102 -0.79 -3.94 -16.29
N LEU A 103 -0.62 -4.31 -17.56
CA LEU A 103 0.16 -3.53 -18.53
C LEU A 103 -0.61 -2.28 -19.00
N GLU A 104 -1.94 -2.33 -18.97
CA GLU A 104 -2.80 -1.21 -19.33
C GLU A 104 -2.92 -0.22 -18.15
N THR A 105 -1.92 0.64 -18.03
CA THR A 105 -1.80 1.62 -16.92
C THR A 105 -2.95 2.60 -16.83
N THR A 106 -3.71 2.82 -17.92
CA THR A 106 -4.93 3.66 -17.90
C THR A 106 -6.03 3.09 -16.99
N LYS A 107 -6.07 1.75 -16.78
CA LYS A 107 -7.00 1.11 -15.83
C LYS A 107 -6.77 1.56 -14.40
N PHE A 108 -5.53 1.90 -14.04
CA PHE A 108 -5.21 2.41 -12.71
C PHE A 108 -6.05 3.63 -12.37
N SER A 109 -5.99 4.66 -13.22
CA SER A 109 -6.69 5.93 -12.99
C SER A 109 -8.20 5.77 -13.02
N GLN A 110 -8.71 4.83 -13.82
CA GLN A 110 -10.11 4.45 -13.78
C GLN A 110 -10.48 3.81 -12.43
N LYS A 111 -9.70 2.83 -11.97
CA LYS A 111 -9.95 2.09 -10.72
C LYS A 111 -9.82 2.97 -9.49
N VAL A 112 -8.86 3.90 -9.46
CA VAL A 112 -8.75 4.91 -8.40
C VAL A 112 -10.02 5.76 -8.37
N LYS A 113 -10.50 6.28 -9.51
CA LYS A 113 -11.73 7.08 -9.55
C LYS A 113 -12.96 6.29 -9.09
N GLU A 114 -13.08 5.03 -9.51
CA GLU A 114 -14.18 4.13 -9.14
C GLU A 114 -14.19 3.77 -7.64
N ALA A 115 -13.03 3.57 -7.03
CA ALA A 115 -12.93 3.17 -5.62
C ALA A 115 -13.44 4.28 -4.70
N ARG A 116 -14.40 3.98 -3.82
CA ARG A 116 -15.03 4.99 -2.97
C ARG A 116 -14.23 5.15 -1.68
N VAL A 117 -14.20 6.37 -1.15
CA VAL A 117 -13.73 6.61 0.22
C VAL A 117 -14.65 5.91 1.21
N SER A 118 -14.05 5.49 2.32
CA SER A 118 -14.66 4.82 3.45
C SER A 118 -14.35 5.61 4.71
N GLY A 119 -14.53 5.00 5.89
CA GLY A 119 -14.13 5.62 7.14
C GLY A 119 -14.24 4.69 8.34
N ASN A 120 -13.44 5.03 9.34
CA ASN A 120 -13.26 4.41 10.64
C ASN A 120 -13.42 5.49 11.74
N LEU A 121 -13.14 5.14 13.00
CA LEU A 121 -13.35 6.02 14.16
C LEU A 121 -12.06 6.61 14.72
N ASP A 122 -11.00 5.82 14.81
CA ASP A 122 -9.70 6.26 15.29
C ASP A 122 -8.80 6.72 14.15
N ALA A 123 -7.65 7.28 14.52
CA ALA A 123 -6.77 7.98 13.59
C ALA A 123 -5.68 7.11 12.94
N PRO A 124 -5.07 6.11 13.61
CA PRO A 124 -4.16 5.19 12.92
C PRO A 124 -4.94 4.25 12.00
N GLU A 125 -4.29 3.80 10.93
CA GLU A 125 -4.95 2.98 9.90
C GLU A 125 -4.33 1.58 9.79
N GLY A 126 -5.08 0.65 9.20
CA GLY A 126 -4.71 -0.76 9.00
C GLY A 126 -3.70 -1.02 7.87
N GLY A 127 -2.86 -0.04 7.53
CA GLY A 127 -1.97 -0.09 6.38
C GLY A 127 -0.95 -1.23 6.42
N PHE A 128 -0.52 -1.67 7.60
CA PHE A 128 0.43 -2.77 7.74
C PHE A 128 -0.18 -4.13 7.37
N ASP A 129 -1.45 -4.38 7.69
CA ASP A 129 -2.17 -5.57 7.19
C ASP A 129 -2.19 -5.57 5.66
N ALA A 130 -2.47 -4.41 5.08
CA ALA A 130 -2.56 -4.24 3.64
C ALA A 130 -1.20 -4.46 2.95
N ILE A 131 -0.10 -3.96 3.50
CA ILE A 131 1.27 -4.27 3.01
C ILE A 131 1.54 -5.77 3.10
N MET A 132 1.23 -6.41 4.23
CA MET A 132 1.45 -7.85 4.39
C MET A 132 0.71 -8.65 3.31
N GLN A 133 -0.57 -8.37 3.10
CA GLN A 133 -1.38 -9.07 2.09
C GLN A 133 -0.90 -8.76 0.67
N ALA A 134 -0.59 -7.49 0.35
CA ALA A 134 -0.09 -7.11 -0.96
C ALA A 134 1.26 -7.78 -1.31
N VAL A 135 2.10 -8.07 -0.32
CA VAL A 135 3.39 -8.74 -0.52
C VAL A 135 3.27 -10.27 -0.47
N ALA A 136 2.40 -10.81 0.40
CA ALA A 136 2.24 -12.27 0.56
C ALA A 136 1.42 -12.92 -0.56
N CYS A 137 0.43 -12.22 -1.11
CA CYS A 137 -0.49 -12.74 -2.14
C CYS A 137 0.07 -12.55 -3.57
N GLU A 138 1.14 -13.25 -3.90
CA GLU A 138 1.83 -13.07 -5.19
C GLU A 138 0.94 -13.29 -6.41
N ASP A 139 0.09 -14.31 -6.37
CA ASP A 139 -0.74 -14.71 -7.49
C ASP A 139 -1.93 -13.76 -7.69
N GLU A 140 -2.59 -13.34 -6.61
CA GLU A 140 -3.73 -12.43 -6.65
C GLU A 140 -3.31 -11.01 -7.07
N ILE A 141 -2.17 -10.54 -6.56
CA ILE A 141 -1.60 -9.24 -6.94
C ILE A 141 -0.97 -9.31 -8.34
N GLY A 142 -0.43 -10.46 -8.74
CA GLY A 142 0.18 -10.69 -10.04
C GLY A 142 1.66 -10.31 -10.12
N TRP A 143 2.39 -10.43 -9.01
CA TRP A 143 3.83 -10.14 -8.97
C TRP A 143 4.59 -11.12 -9.86
N ARG A 144 5.41 -10.61 -10.80
CA ARG A 144 6.21 -11.50 -11.64
C ARG A 144 7.37 -12.12 -10.85
N PRO A 145 7.77 -13.37 -11.14
CA PRO A 145 8.93 -13.98 -10.49
C PRO A 145 10.25 -13.24 -10.77
N ILE A 146 10.37 -12.61 -11.94
CA ILE A 146 11.54 -11.85 -12.38
C ILE A 146 11.10 -10.45 -12.79
N SER A 147 11.10 -9.53 -11.82
CA SER A 147 10.83 -8.10 -12.03
C SER A 147 11.42 -7.29 -10.89
N ARG A 148 11.55 -5.98 -11.10
CA ARG A 148 11.75 -5.02 -10.01
C ARG A 148 10.37 -4.77 -9.40
N ARG A 149 10.18 -5.23 -8.16
CA ARG A 149 8.90 -5.13 -7.45
C ARG A 149 8.94 -3.90 -6.54
N MET A 150 8.01 -2.97 -6.77
CA MET A 150 7.89 -1.73 -5.99
C MET A 150 6.48 -1.59 -5.46
N LEU A 151 6.34 -1.30 -4.17
CA LEU A 151 5.08 -0.98 -3.52
C LEU A 151 5.11 0.47 -3.09
N VAL A 152 4.19 1.29 -3.61
CA VAL A 152 4.02 2.66 -3.14
C VAL A 152 2.89 2.67 -2.13
N PHE A 153 3.17 3.07 -0.90
CA PHE A 153 2.21 3.15 0.19
C PHE A 153 1.83 4.61 0.42
N SER A 154 0.55 4.97 0.32
CA SER A 154 0.09 6.35 0.45
C SER A 154 -0.95 6.50 1.56
N THR A 155 -0.72 7.45 2.47
CA THR A 155 -1.63 7.78 3.59
C THR A 155 -1.31 9.18 4.15
N ASP A 156 -2.27 9.77 4.85
CA ASP A 156 -2.12 10.96 5.67
C ASP A 156 -2.09 10.66 7.18
N ALA A 157 -2.13 9.39 7.55
CA ALA A 157 -2.28 8.90 8.91
C ALA A 157 -1.11 8.05 9.41
N GLY A 158 -1.11 7.82 10.72
CA GLY A 158 -0.24 6.83 11.35
C GLY A 158 -0.68 5.39 11.00
N PHE A 159 -0.02 4.41 11.59
CA PHE A 159 -0.30 3.00 11.34
C PHE A 159 -0.55 2.23 12.63
N HIS A 160 -1.45 1.26 12.57
CA HIS A 160 -1.54 0.21 13.58
C HIS A 160 -0.45 -0.84 13.43
N HIS A 161 -0.10 -1.49 14.54
CA HIS A 161 0.92 -2.53 14.60
C HIS A 161 0.55 -3.61 15.63
N ALA A 162 1.28 -4.73 15.58
CA ALA A 162 1.05 -5.86 16.48
C ALA A 162 0.92 -5.44 17.95
N GLY A 163 -0.14 -5.91 18.60
CA GLY A 163 -0.54 -5.54 19.95
C GLY A 163 -1.77 -4.64 19.99
N ASP A 164 -1.96 -3.78 18.98
CA ASP A 164 -3.10 -2.87 18.93
C ASP A 164 -4.42 -3.64 18.85
N GLY A 165 -4.46 -4.73 18.04
CA GLY A 165 -5.63 -5.60 17.84
C GLY A 165 -6.27 -6.13 19.13
N LYS A 166 -5.50 -6.19 20.23
CA LYS A 166 -5.98 -6.57 21.56
C LYS A 166 -7.17 -5.73 22.03
N LEU A 167 -7.22 -4.43 21.68
CA LEU A 167 -8.34 -3.56 22.02
C LEU A 167 -9.65 -4.00 21.37
N GLY A 168 -9.58 -4.61 20.19
CA GLY A 168 -10.71 -5.22 19.49
C GLY A 168 -10.92 -6.70 19.78
N GLY A 169 -10.26 -7.24 20.81
CA GLY A 169 -10.36 -8.65 21.19
C GLY A 169 -9.59 -9.60 20.28
N ILE A 170 -8.77 -9.08 19.38
CA ILE A 170 -7.95 -9.87 18.45
C ILE A 170 -6.61 -10.15 19.13
N VAL A 171 -6.39 -11.41 19.51
CA VAL A 171 -5.18 -11.85 20.24
C VAL A 171 -4.35 -12.87 19.46
N THR A 172 -4.84 -13.31 18.31
CA THR A 172 -4.12 -14.23 17.43
C THR A 172 -3.10 -13.42 16.62
N PRO A 173 -1.80 -13.71 16.71
CA PRO A 173 -0.80 -12.98 15.93
C PRO A 173 -1.00 -13.15 14.42
N ASN A 174 -0.58 -12.15 13.64
CA ASN A 174 -0.50 -12.27 12.19
C ASN A 174 0.41 -13.44 11.79
N ASP A 175 -0.03 -14.28 10.85
CA ASP A 175 0.71 -15.47 10.39
C ASP A 175 1.61 -15.22 9.17
N GLY A 176 1.55 -14.01 8.59
CA GLY A 176 2.30 -13.60 7.42
C GLY A 176 1.92 -14.33 6.12
N GLN A 177 0.75 -14.96 6.06
CA GLN A 177 0.25 -15.69 4.90
C GLN A 177 -0.75 -14.87 4.07
N CYS A 178 -0.98 -15.32 2.83
CA CYS A 178 -2.00 -14.75 1.98
C CYS A 178 -3.40 -15.23 2.39
N HIS A 179 -4.33 -14.29 2.53
CA HIS A 179 -5.72 -14.53 2.93
C HIS A 179 -6.70 -13.70 2.09
N LEU A 180 -6.38 -13.49 0.81
CA LEU A 180 -7.31 -12.87 -0.13
C LEU A 180 -8.32 -13.89 -0.65
N ARG A 181 -9.60 -13.52 -0.64
CA ARG A 181 -10.66 -14.23 -1.36
C ARG A 181 -11.50 -13.21 -2.11
N ASN A 182 -11.69 -13.42 -3.41
CA ASN A 182 -12.37 -12.46 -4.28
C ASN A 182 -11.81 -11.03 -4.12
N ASN A 183 -10.49 -10.90 -4.09
CA ASN A 183 -9.76 -9.65 -3.89
C ASN A 183 -9.97 -8.92 -2.56
N LEU A 184 -10.59 -9.55 -1.56
CA LEU A 184 -10.79 -8.98 -0.22
C LEU A 184 -10.01 -9.77 0.83
N TYR A 185 -9.37 -9.08 1.77
CA TYR A 185 -8.69 -9.72 2.90
C TYR A 185 -9.70 -10.21 3.94
N THR A 186 -9.80 -11.53 4.11
CA THR A 186 -10.86 -12.13 4.93
C THR A 186 -10.51 -12.34 6.40
N GLU A 187 -9.23 -12.31 6.77
CA GLU A 187 -8.78 -12.56 8.16
C GLU A 187 -8.49 -11.28 8.95
N SER A 188 -8.81 -10.10 8.41
CA SER A 188 -8.54 -8.80 9.07
C SER A 188 -9.13 -8.70 10.48
N SER A 189 -10.29 -9.30 10.73
CA SER A 189 -10.95 -9.30 12.05
C SER A 189 -10.54 -10.47 12.95
N ASN A 190 -9.67 -11.37 12.48
CA ASN A 190 -9.29 -12.59 13.22
C ASN A 190 -7.81 -12.62 13.60
N LEU A 191 -6.95 -11.98 12.80
CA LEU A 191 -5.52 -11.88 13.02
C LEU A 191 -5.16 -10.44 13.42
N ASP A 192 -4.25 -10.29 14.37
CA ASP A 192 -3.72 -8.98 14.77
C ASP A 192 -2.94 -8.34 13.61
N TYR A 193 -2.68 -7.03 13.71
CA TYR A 193 -1.80 -6.35 12.78
C TYR A 193 -0.40 -6.98 12.81
N PRO A 194 0.35 -7.00 11.70
CA PRO A 194 1.71 -7.49 11.72
C PRO A 194 2.62 -6.50 12.43
N SER A 195 3.66 -7.03 13.06
CA SER A 195 4.74 -6.20 13.61
C SER A 195 5.60 -5.61 12.50
N VAL A 196 6.33 -4.53 12.80
CA VAL A 196 7.33 -3.94 11.89
C VAL A 196 8.33 -5.00 11.40
N SER A 197 8.76 -5.92 12.27
CA SER A 197 9.69 -6.99 11.90
C SER A 197 9.07 -8.01 10.94
N GLN A 198 7.80 -8.38 11.11
CA GLN A 198 7.12 -9.26 10.16
C GLN A 198 7.02 -8.63 8.78
N ILE A 199 6.70 -7.33 8.71
CA ILE A 199 6.68 -6.57 7.46
C ILE A 199 8.06 -6.51 6.83
N ALA A 200 9.09 -6.11 7.59
CA ALA A 200 10.47 -6.03 7.11
C ALA A 200 10.96 -7.39 6.56
N ASN A 201 10.69 -8.48 7.28
CA ASN A 201 11.07 -9.82 6.87
C ASN A 201 10.35 -10.25 5.59
N LYS A 202 9.04 -10.00 5.49
CA LYS A 202 8.26 -10.39 4.31
C LYS A 202 8.65 -9.60 3.07
N ILE A 203 8.86 -8.29 3.20
CA ILE A 203 9.36 -7.41 2.13
C ILE A 203 10.71 -7.92 1.61
N LYS A 204 11.63 -8.25 2.52
CA LYS A 204 12.95 -8.79 2.19
C LYS A 204 12.85 -10.16 1.51
N GLU A 205 12.05 -11.07 2.06
CA GLU A 205 11.80 -12.41 1.51
C GLU A 205 11.29 -12.33 0.06
N LYS A 206 10.38 -11.39 -0.23
CA LYS A 206 9.74 -11.24 -1.54
C LYS A 206 10.43 -10.21 -2.46
N SER A 207 11.58 -9.68 -2.03
CA SER A 207 12.38 -8.69 -2.78
C SER A 207 11.56 -7.49 -3.27
N VAL A 208 10.66 -6.99 -2.42
CA VAL A 208 9.84 -5.79 -2.70
C VAL A 208 10.55 -4.56 -2.15
N SER A 209 10.56 -3.47 -2.90
CA SER A 209 10.95 -2.15 -2.40
C SER A 209 9.72 -1.35 -2.03
N VAL A 210 9.69 -0.70 -0.86
CA VAL A 210 8.54 0.08 -0.38
C VAL A 210 8.84 1.57 -0.40
N ILE A 211 7.95 2.37 -0.98
CA ILE A 211 8.03 3.83 -0.99
C ILE A 211 6.85 4.36 -0.18
N PHE A 212 7.11 4.90 1.00
CA PHE A 212 6.11 5.55 1.84
C PHE A 212 5.87 6.99 1.34
N ALA A 213 4.78 7.22 0.61
CA ALA A 213 4.31 8.51 0.13
C ALA A 213 3.32 9.11 1.13
N VAL A 214 3.79 9.90 2.09
CA VAL A 214 2.97 10.34 3.23
C VAL A 214 2.86 11.85 3.33
N THR A 215 1.80 12.37 3.94
CA THR A 215 1.67 13.81 4.19
C THR A 215 2.79 14.33 5.09
N ASP A 216 3.02 15.65 5.05
CA ASP A 216 4.12 16.28 5.80
C ASP A 216 4.06 16.01 7.30
N LEU A 217 2.85 15.95 7.88
CA LEU A 217 2.62 15.65 9.29
C LEU A 217 3.08 14.25 9.69
N GLN A 218 3.02 13.27 8.78
CA GLN A 218 3.44 11.89 9.04
C GLN A 218 4.87 11.60 8.61
N PHE A 219 5.54 12.53 7.92
CA PHE A 219 6.84 12.26 7.31
C PHE A 219 7.87 11.72 8.31
N ASP A 220 8.00 12.36 9.48
CA ASP A 220 9.02 12.01 10.47
C ASP A 220 8.85 10.60 11.06
N ILE A 221 7.61 10.12 11.22
CA ILE A 221 7.37 8.79 11.76
C ILE A 221 7.69 7.71 10.71
N TYR A 222 7.32 7.93 9.45
CA TYR A 222 7.65 7.00 8.36
C TYR A 222 9.14 7.04 7.97
N GLU A 223 9.82 8.18 8.12
CA GLU A 223 11.28 8.26 7.94
C GLU A 223 12.03 7.46 9.03
N LYS A 224 11.52 7.45 10.26
CA LYS A 224 12.04 6.57 11.31
C LYS A 224 11.74 5.10 11.01
N LEU A 225 10.54 4.80 10.52
CA LEU A 225 10.14 3.45 10.14
C LEU A 225 11.04 2.88 9.03
N SER A 226 11.36 3.69 8.01
CA SER A 226 12.16 3.22 6.87
C SER A 226 13.58 2.80 7.24
N LYS A 227 14.13 3.32 8.36
CA LYS A 227 15.41 2.87 8.91
C LYS A 227 15.40 1.41 9.40
N TYR A 228 14.22 0.85 9.69
CA TYR A 228 14.06 -0.55 10.10
C TYR A 228 13.67 -1.48 8.94
N ILE A 229 13.28 -0.92 7.79
CA ILE A 229 12.88 -1.67 6.60
C ILE A 229 13.91 -1.35 5.50
N GLU A 230 14.94 -2.19 5.39
CA GLU A 230 16.15 -1.99 4.56
C GLU A 230 15.86 -1.57 3.11
N SER A 231 14.80 -2.11 2.49
CA SER A 231 14.37 -1.78 1.13
C SER A 231 13.21 -0.79 1.11
N SER A 232 13.28 0.27 1.91
CA SER A 232 12.25 1.30 1.91
C SER A 232 12.78 2.73 1.92
N THR A 233 11.98 3.64 1.36
CA THR A 233 12.22 5.08 1.35
C THR A 233 10.95 5.84 1.70
N THR A 234 11.09 7.11 2.10
CA THR A 234 9.96 7.96 2.47
C THR A 234 9.98 9.23 1.64
N GLY A 235 8.83 9.60 1.08
CA GLY A 235 8.61 10.82 0.32
C GLY A 235 7.38 11.56 0.81
N ARG A 236 7.40 12.88 0.73
CA ARG A 236 6.23 13.72 1.06
C ARG A 236 5.18 13.64 -0.03
N LEU A 237 3.91 13.54 0.31
CA LEU A 237 2.83 13.67 -0.66
C LEU A 237 2.64 15.16 -0.99
N ALA A 238 3.23 15.59 -2.11
CA ALA A 238 3.10 16.96 -2.61
C ALA A 238 1.99 17.06 -3.68
N ASN A 239 1.43 18.27 -3.86
CA ASN A 239 0.35 18.53 -4.82
C ASN A 239 0.68 18.16 -6.28
N ASP A 240 1.95 18.28 -6.68
CA ASP A 240 2.40 17.89 -8.01
C ASP A 240 2.93 16.45 -8.06
N SER A 241 3.14 15.85 -6.88
CA SER A 241 3.66 14.50 -6.63
C SER A 241 4.95 14.14 -7.38
N SER A 242 5.71 15.16 -7.79
CA SER A 242 6.92 15.03 -8.60
C SER A 242 8.04 14.31 -7.86
N ASN A 243 8.10 14.50 -6.54
CA ASN A 243 9.08 13.85 -5.68
C ASN A 243 8.85 12.34 -5.55
N ILE A 244 7.59 11.87 -5.55
CA ILE A 244 7.28 10.43 -5.50
C ILE A 244 7.67 9.75 -6.81
N VAL A 245 7.38 10.39 -7.95
CA VAL A 245 7.83 9.94 -9.27
C VAL A 245 9.36 9.81 -9.30
N LYS A 246 10.08 10.80 -8.78
CA LYS A 246 11.53 10.75 -8.68
C LYS A 246 12.02 9.59 -7.80
N LEU A 247 11.41 9.35 -6.64
CA LEU A 247 11.78 8.22 -5.78
C LEU A 247 11.57 6.86 -6.47
N ILE A 248 10.55 6.74 -7.33
CA ILE A 248 10.33 5.53 -8.13
C ILE A 248 11.44 5.35 -9.17
N GLN A 249 11.84 6.44 -9.83
CA GLN A 249 12.95 6.44 -10.80
C GLN A 249 14.27 6.07 -10.10
N ASP A 250 14.59 6.74 -9.00
CA ASP A 250 15.80 6.50 -8.20
C ASP A 250 15.82 5.09 -7.60
N ASN A 251 14.66 4.47 -7.33
CA ASN A 251 14.60 3.07 -6.88
C ASN A 251 14.80 2.07 -8.02
N TYR A 252 14.47 2.46 -9.25
CA TYR A 252 14.66 1.63 -10.42
C TYR A 252 16.11 1.66 -10.91
N GLU A 253 16.74 2.84 -10.95
CA GLU A 253 18.16 3.03 -11.33
C GLU A 253 19.15 2.41 -10.32
#